data_AF-A0A956FRD3-F1
#
_entry.id   AF-A0A956FRD3-F1
#
_cell.length_a   1.000
_cell.length_b   1.000
_cell.length_c   1.000
_cell.angle_alpha   90.00
_cell.angle_beta   90.00
_cell.angle_gamma   90.00
#
_symmetry.space_group_name_H-M   'P 1'
#
loop_
_entity.id
_entity.type
_entity.pdbx_description
1 polymer ?
#
loop_
_entity_poly.entity_id
_entity_poly.type
_entity_poly.pdbx_seq_one_letter_code
_entity_poly.pdbx_strand_id
1 'polypeptide(L)'
;MAAATQAPSIARAVAAQLAPIIAGLAPDPERPPLAADEIADLLAAPPNPALGDLAFPCFKLAKAFRKGPPMIAKAIEEALAPKLASGEAAPIAEVKPTGPYLNLRLDLGAAAA
;
A
#
# COMPACT_ATOMS: atom_id res chain seq x y z
N MET A 1 19.36 16.22 13.23
CA MET A 1 19.91 15.60 12.01
C MET A 1 19.58 14.11 12.04
N ALA A 2 18.55 13.65 11.32
CA ALA A 2 18.16 12.23 11.27
C ALA A 2 17.45 11.92 9.93
N ALA A 3 18.18 12.05 8.83
CA ALA A 3 17.67 11.80 7.48
C ALA A 3 18.54 10.73 6.82
N ALA A 4 18.47 9.48 7.29
CA ALA A 4 19.18 8.36 6.64
C ALA A 4 18.61 6.96 6.89
N THR A 5 17.50 6.78 7.64
CA THR A 5 17.02 5.43 7.98
C THR A 5 15.53 5.19 7.69
N GLN A 6 14.86 6.08 6.95
CA GLN A 6 13.40 6.09 6.83
C GLN A 6 12.82 5.12 5.79
N ALA A 7 13.61 4.65 4.81
CA ALA A 7 13.13 3.75 3.76
C ALA A 7 12.47 2.45 4.31
N PRO A 8 13.05 1.72 5.30
CA PRO A 8 12.40 0.54 5.86
C PRO A 8 11.22 0.86 6.81
N SER A 9 11.21 2.02 7.47
CA SER A 9 10.13 2.37 8.40
C SER A 9 8.85 2.80 7.69
N ILE A 10 8.98 3.54 6.57
CA ILE A 10 7.81 3.99 5.82
C ILE A 10 7.16 2.82 5.08
N ALA A 11 7.94 1.95 4.44
CA ALA A 11 7.41 0.75 3.80
C ALA A 11 6.62 -0.11 4.79
N ARG A 12 7.11 -0.28 6.02
CA ARG A 12 6.36 -0.96 7.09
C ARG A 12 5.09 -0.22 7.50
N ALA A 13 5.12 1.10 7.64
CA ALA A 13 3.94 1.88 7.99
C ALA A 13 2.84 1.76 6.91
N VAL A 14 3.22 1.88 5.64
CA VAL A 14 2.34 1.69 4.50
C VAL A 14 1.80 0.27 4.46
N ALA A 15 2.66 -0.73 4.66
CA ALA A 15 2.26 -2.12 4.71
C ALA A 15 1.29 -2.42 5.85
N ALA A 16 1.45 -1.80 7.02
CA ALA A 16 0.54 -1.91 8.15
C ALA A 16 -0.85 -1.32 7.84
N GLN A 17 -0.93 -0.30 6.98
CA GLN A 17 -2.21 0.25 6.51
C GLN A 17 -2.84 -0.64 5.43
N LEU A 18 -2.03 -1.21 4.55
CA LEU A 18 -2.50 -2.09 3.47
C LEU A 18 -2.95 -3.46 3.98
N ALA A 19 -2.28 -4.04 4.98
CA ALA A 19 -2.56 -5.37 5.51
C ALA A 19 -4.03 -5.57 5.94
N PRO A 20 -4.65 -4.72 6.78
CA PRO A 20 -6.05 -4.88 7.16
C PRO A 20 -7.02 -4.65 5.99
N ILE A 21 -6.67 -3.79 5.04
CA ILE A 21 -7.48 -3.55 3.84
C ILE A 21 -7.46 -4.78 2.95
N ILE A 22 -6.28 -5.33 2.69
CA ILE A 22 -6.11 -6.57 1.92
C ILE A 22 -6.83 -7.72 2.63
N ALA A 23 -6.68 -7.86 3.94
CA ALA A 23 -7.40 -8.88 4.72
C ALA A 23 -8.93 -8.72 4.62
N GLY A 24 -9.44 -7.48 4.68
CA GLY A 24 -10.87 -7.19 4.56
C GLY A 24 -11.44 -7.41 3.15
N LEU A 25 -10.61 -7.27 2.12
CA LEU A 25 -10.98 -7.57 0.74
C LEU A 25 -10.86 -9.08 0.41
N ALA A 26 -10.06 -9.81 1.19
CA ALA A 26 -9.82 -11.24 0.99
C ALA A 26 -11.10 -12.04 1.33
N PRO A 27 -11.34 -13.19 0.66
CA PRO A 27 -12.49 -14.03 0.99
C PRO A 27 -12.42 -14.59 2.42
N ASP A 28 -11.21 -14.73 2.98
CA ASP A 28 -10.97 -15.22 4.34
C ASP A 28 -10.20 -14.16 5.16
N PRO A 29 -10.87 -13.40 6.04
CA PRO A 29 -10.23 -12.38 6.87
C PRO A 29 -9.33 -12.97 7.98
N GLU A 30 -9.57 -14.22 8.38
CA GLU A 30 -8.75 -14.92 9.39
C GLU A 30 -7.41 -15.42 8.84
N ARG A 31 -7.28 -15.52 7.51
CA ARG A 31 -6.05 -15.95 6.85
C ARG A 31 -5.63 -14.96 5.77
N PRO A 32 -4.98 -13.85 6.17
CA PRO A 32 -4.51 -12.87 5.21
C PRO A 32 -3.53 -13.53 4.23
N PRO A 33 -3.61 -13.19 2.94
CA PRO A 33 -2.79 -13.85 1.92
C PRO A 33 -1.33 -13.40 1.91
N LEU A 34 -1.03 -12.26 2.53
CA LEU A 34 0.30 -11.74 2.76
C LEU A 34 0.36 -11.10 4.15
N ALA A 35 1.47 -11.28 4.86
CA ALA A 35 1.75 -10.56 6.09
C ALA A 35 2.17 -9.10 5.81
N ALA A 36 2.08 -8.23 6.82
CA ALA A 36 2.55 -6.84 6.70
C ALA A 36 4.04 -6.77 6.35
N ASP A 37 4.89 -7.63 6.92
CA ASP A 37 6.30 -7.68 6.54
C ASP A 37 6.50 -8.09 5.07
N GLU A 38 5.75 -9.07 4.56
CA GLU A 38 5.82 -9.44 3.14
C GLU A 38 5.35 -8.31 2.22
N ILE A 39 4.31 -7.58 2.63
CA ILE A 39 3.85 -6.41 1.88
C ILE A 39 4.96 -5.35 1.85
N ALA A 40 5.63 -5.12 2.98
CA ALA A 40 6.75 -4.19 3.08
C ALA A 40 7.93 -4.61 2.19
N ASP A 41 8.27 -5.89 2.13
CA ASP A 41 9.32 -6.43 1.26
C ASP A 41 8.96 -6.34 -0.23
N LEU A 42 7.67 -6.37 -0.56
CA LEU A 42 7.17 -6.24 -1.93
C LEU A 42 7.05 -4.78 -2.38
N LEU A 43 6.95 -3.84 -1.45
CA LEU A 43 6.94 -2.41 -1.74
C LEU A 43 8.33 -2.02 -2.28
N ALA A 44 8.35 -1.56 -3.53
CA ALA A 44 9.55 -1.08 -4.17
C ALA A 44 9.32 0.33 -4.72
N ALA A 45 10.37 1.13 -4.85
CA ALA A 45 10.25 2.43 -5.50
C ALA A 45 9.89 2.25 -7.00
N PRO A 46 8.90 2.97 -7.54
CA PRO A 46 8.58 2.90 -8.96
C PRO A 46 9.76 3.40 -9.81
N PRO A 47 9.89 2.93 -11.07
CA PRO A 47 10.95 3.38 -11.97
C PRO A 47 10.85 4.87 -12.31
N ASN A 48 9.67 5.48 -12.11
CA ASN A 48 9.45 6.89 -12.28
C ASN A 48 8.93 7.50 -10.97
N PRO A 49 9.69 8.39 -10.31
CA PRO A 49 9.27 9.04 -9.07
C PRO A 49 8.04 9.96 -9.25
N ALA A 50 7.71 10.34 -10.48
CA ALA A 50 6.47 11.09 -10.74
C ALA A 50 5.20 10.26 -10.50
N LEU A 51 5.29 8.92 -10.56
CA LEU A 51 4.17 8.02 -10.33
C LEU A 51 3.83 7.86 -8.84
N GLY A 52 4.79 8.14 -7.96
CA GLY A 52 4.68 7.98 -6.51
C GLY A 52 6.04 7.66 -5.90
N ASP A 53 6.04 7.45 -4.59
CA ASP A 53 7.23 7.13 -3.81
C ASP A 53 7.42 5.61 -3.68
N LEU A 54 6.32 4.87 -3.55
CA LEU A 54 6.32 3.42 -3.45
C LEU A 54 5.33 2.81 -4.45
N ALA A 55 5.62 1.59 -4.89
CA ALA A 55 4.78 0.80 -5.76
C ALA A 55 4.63 -0.61 -5.19
N PHE A 56 3.38 -1.05 -5.03
CA PHE A 56 3.05 -2.39 -4.56
C PHE A 56 2.60 -3.28 -5.72
N PRO A 57 3.28 -4.41 -5.99
CA PRO A 57 2.86 -5.37 -7.01
C PRO A 57 1.72 -6.27 -6.52
N CYS A 58 0.50 -6.08 -7.03
CA CYS A 58 -0.68 -6.87 -6.66
C CYS A 58 -0.72 -8.29 -7.27
N PHE A 59 0.28 -8.67 -8.07
CA PHE A 59 0.33 -9.98 -8.73
C PHE A 59 0.33 -11.16 -7.75
N LYS A 60 1.03 -11.03 -6.61
CA LYS A 60 1.02 -12.07 -5.57
C LYS A 60 -0.38 -12.25 -4.96
N LEU A 61 -1.14 -11.16 -4.84
CA LEU A 61 -2.51 -11.19 -4.32
C LEU A 61 -3.49 -11.82 -5.31
N ALA A 62 -3.27 -11.70 -6.62
CA ALA A 62 -4.19 -12.23 -7.63
C ALA A 62 -4.51 -13.72 -7.45
N LYS A 63 -3.52 -14.53 -7.07
CA LYS A 63 -3.72 -15.97 -6.81
C LYS A 63 -4.56 -16.23 -5.57
N ALA A 64 -4.35 -15.44 -4.51
CA ALA A 64 -5.11 -15.59 -3.28
C ALA A 64 -6.56 -15.12 -3.42
N PHE A 65 -6.76 -13.98 -4.08
CA PHE A 65 -8.08 -13.38 -4.28
C PHE A 65 -8.87 -14.01 -5.42
N ARG A 66 -8.20 -14.78 -6.29
CA ARG A 66 -8.75 -15.27 -7.57
C ARG A 66 -9.38 -14.16 -8.41
N LYS A 67 -8.87 -12.94 -8.28
CA LYS A 67 -9.29 -11.73 -9.00
C LYS A 67 -8.11 -11.18 -9.81
N GLY A 68 -8.41 -10.42 -10.85
CA GLY A 68 -7.37 -9.76 -11.64
C GLY A 68 -6.55 -8.79 -10.77
N PRO A 69 -5.21 -8.75 -10.89
CA PRO A 69 -4.37 -7.75 -10.22
C PRO A 69 -4.89 -6.31 -10.32
N PRO A 70 -5.36 -5.82 -11.49
CA PRO A 70 -5.89 -4.45 -11.57
C PRO A 70 -7.17 -4.22 -10.77
N MET A 71 -8.02 -5.25 -10.61
CA MET A 71 -9.22 -5.13 -9.79
C MET A 71 -8.87 -5.04 -8.31
N ILE A 72 -7.84 -5.77 -7.87
CA ILE A 72 -7.36 -5.73 -6.48
C ILE A 72 -6.75 -4.36 -6.18
N ALA A 73 -5.89 -3.84 -7.07
CA ALA A 73 -5.30 -2.53 -6.92
C ALA A 73 -6.37 -1.43 -6.77
N LYS A 74 -7.41 -1.46 -7.61
CA LYS A 74 -8.53 -0.53 -7.51
C LYS A 74 -9.34 -0.72 -6.22
N ALA A 75 -9.62 -1.96 -5.82
CA ALA A 75 -10.36 -2.21 -4.58
C ALA A 75 -9.61 -1.73 -3.33
N ILE A 76 -8.27 -1.87 -3.31
CA ILE A 76 -7.42 -1.35 -2.23
C ILE A 76 -7.48 0.19 -2.20
N GLU A 77 -7.39 0.84 -3.36
CA GLU A 77 -7.52 2.29 -3.48
C GLU A 77 -8.88 2.78 -2.95
N GLU A 78 -9.99 2.16 -3.38
CA GLU A 78 -11.34 2.52 -2.91
C GLU A 78 -11.49 2.34 -1.39
N ALA A 79 -10.86 1.31 -0.81
CA ALA A 79 -10.84 1.10 0.63
C ALA A 79 -9.91 2.06 1.39
N LEU A 80 -8.86 2.57 0.74
CA LEU A 80 -7.97 3.60 1.29
C LEU A 80 -8.55 5.01 1.20
N ALA A 81 -9.36 5.32 0.19
CA ALA A 81 -9.98 6.63 -0.01
C ALA A 81 -10.59 7.24 1.27
N PRO A 82 -11.43 6.53 2.06
CA PRO A 82 -11.96 7.09 3.31
C PRO A 82 -10.88 7.31 4.38
N LYS A 83 -9.86 6.43 4.47
CA LYS A 83 -8.75 6.60 5.42
C LYS A 83 -7.85 7.78 5.08
N LEU A 84 -7.64 8.04 3.78
CA LEU A 84 -6.96 9.23 3.29
C LEU A 84 -7.76 10.49 3.65
N ALA A 85 -9.08 10.46 3.47
CA ALA A 85 -9.95 11.58 3.84
C ALA A 85 -9.96 11.85 5.35
N SER A 86 -9.89 10.81 6.19
CA SER A 86 -9.78 10.94 7.65
C SER A 86 -8.37 11.30 8.14
N GLY A 87 -7.34 11.29 7.28
CA GLY A 87 -5.94 11.44 7.68
C GLY A 87 -5.35 10.23 8.43
N GLU A 88 -6.10 9.14 8.56
CA GLU A 88 -5.66 7.90 9.23
C GLU A 88 -4.69 7.06 8.39
N ALA A 89 -4.60 7.36 7.08
CA ALA A 89 -3.72 6.67 6.15
C ALA A 89 -2.26 7.18 6.18
N ALA A 90 -1.90 8.13 7.06
CA ALA A 90 -0.54 8.64 7.15
C ALA A 90 0.50 7.50 7.31
N PRO A 91 1.65 7.54 6.60
CA PRO A 91 2.15 8.65 5.75
C PRO A 91 1.66 8.63 4.28
N ILE A 92 0.64 7.84 3.93
CA ILE A 92 0.11 7.77 2.55
C ILE A 92 -0.71 9.02 2.28
N ALA A 93 -0.35 9.74 1.22
CA ALA A 93 -1.00 10.96 0.76
C ALA A 93 -1.96 10.69 -0.41
N GLU A 94 -1.55 9.80 -1.31
CA GLU A 94 -2.31 9.49 -2.51
C GLU A 94 -2.07 8.03 -2.90
N VAL A 95 -3.09 7.37 -3.43
CA VAL A 95 -2.97 6.01 -3.97
C VAL A 95 -3.50 6.02 -5.40
N LYS A 96 -2.73 5.45 -6.32
CA LYS A 96 -3.07 5.40 -7.74
C LYS A 96 -2.83 4.00 -8.32
N PRO A 97 -3.89 3.22 -8.58
CA PRO A 97 -3.76 1.93 -9.24
C PRO A 97 -3.36 2.13 -10.72
N THR A 98 -2.26 1.50 -11.14
CA THR A 98 -1.74 1.52 -12.52
C THR A 98 -1.56 0.10 -13.03
N GLY A 99 -2.59 -0.42 -13.70
CA GLY A 99 -2.60 -1.81 -14.17
C GLY A 99 -2.44 -2.77 -12.98
N PRO A 100 -1.42 -3.65 -12.96
CA PRO A 100 -1.23 -4.62 -11.87
C PRO A 100 -0.41 -4.09 -10.68
N TYR A 101 -0.01 -2.82 -10.72
CA TYR A 101 0.74 -2.15 -9.65
C TYR A 101 -0.14 -1.10 -8.96
N LEU A 102 0.07 -0.93 -7.66
CA LEU A 102 -0.55 0.12 -6.85
C LEU A 102 0.52 1.13 -6.47
N ASN A 103 0.50 2.31 -7.09
CA ASN A 103 1.44 3.38 -6.75
C ASN A 103 0.92 4.16 -5.55
N LEU A 104 1.81 4.49 -4.62
CA LEU A 104 1.52 5.19 -3.38
C LEU A 104 2.42 6.42 -3.32
N ARG A 105 1.82 7.60 -3.13
CA ARG A 105 2.51 8.85 -2.82
C ARG A 105 2.53 9.03 -1.31
N LEU A 106 3.68 9.39 -0.77
CA LEU A 106 3.88 9.60 0.66
C LEU A 106 3.99 11.10 0.94
N ASP A 107 3.32 11.56 1.99
CA ASP A 107 3.49 12.92 2.49
C ASP A 107 4.04 12.87 3.91
N LEU A 108 5.33 13.16 4.03
CA LEU A 108 6.04 13.24 5.30
C LEU A 108 5.67 14.49 6.10
N GLY A 109 4.95 15.44 5.50
CA GLY A 109 4.40 16.60 6.19
C GLY A 109 3.25 16.23 7.14
N ALA A 110 2.42 15.25 6.76
CA ALA A 110 1.32 14.74 7.58
C ALA A 110 1.77 13.86 8.76
N ALA A 111 2.94 13.21 8.67
CA ALA A 111 3.47 12.33 9.73
C ALA A 111 4.24 13.08 10.84
N ALA A 112 4.46 14.39 10.68
CA ALA A 112 5.29 15.21 11.56
C ALA A 112 4.51 16.12 12.53
N ALA A 113 3.19 15.94 12.63
CA ALA A 113 2.32 16.72 13.53
C ALA A 113 1.94 15.93 14.78
#